data_AF-A0A2M8F6W0-F1
#
_entry.id   AF-A0A2M8F6W0-F1
#
_cell.length_a   1.000
_cell.length_b   1.000
_cell.length_c   1.000
_cell.angle_alpha   90.00
_cell.angle_beta   90.00
_cell.angle_gamma   90.00
#
_symmetry.space_group_name_H-M   'P 1'
#
loop_
_entity.id
_entity.type
_entity.pdbx_description
1 polymer ?
#
loop_
_entity_poly.entity_id
_entity_poly.type
_entity_poly.pdbx_seq_one_letter_code
_entity_poly.pdbx_strand_id
1 'polypeptide(L)'
;MSKSASEEKITIGSHVAMKVQCAMCSKEGIGEEFTTAQDHKNNEIHLCLECKEKTNMAFEQETHKPNLILGVLFGAVGAAIGGAIWYLVTIGSGWEIGYISIGLGYLTGLGVYRGAGKKRGHQLQIIAAILVVVTIVITNKFIFDQLINDYIQANPNEFPGFPVGESVSISFLEPEFWKSMVSPIGLLIYATGIYVAYSYCKPRSIG
;
A
#
# COMPACT_ATOMS: atom_id res chain seq x y z
N MET A 1 -16.73 -22.01 2.03
CA MET A 1 -17.30 -22.65 3.24
C MET A 1 -16.15 -23.08 4.12
N SER A 2 -15.95 -22.35 5.22
CA SER A 2 -14.89 -22.58 6.22
C SER A 2 -15.31 -23.74 7.11
N LYS A 3 -14.70 -24.92 6.94
CA LYS A 3 -14.79 -26.00 7.94
C LYS A 3 -13.87 -25.61 9.09
N SER A 4 -14.45 -25.12 10.18
CA SER A 4 -13.77 -25.02 11.47
C SER A 4 -13.29 -26.41 11.86
N ALA A 5 -12.00 -26.52 12.21
CA ALA A 5 -11.43 -27.73 12.79
C ALA A 5 -12.27 -28.15 14.01
N SER A 6 -12.91 -29.31 13.94
CA SER A 6 -13.53 -29.92 15.13
C SER A 6 -12.43 -30.66 15.87
N GLU A 7 -11.95 -30.05 16.96
CA GLU A 7 -11.00 -30.69 17.87
C GLU A 7 -11.72 -31.83 18.62
N GLU A 8 -11.48 -33.06 18.20
CA GLU A 8 -11.97 -34.24 18.91
C GLU A 8 -10.83 -34.78 19.79
N LYS A 9 -11.04 -34.72 21.11
CA LYS A 9 -10.08 -35.25 22.09
C LYS A 9 -10.27 -36.76 22.20
N ILE A 10 -9.25 -37.52 21.80
CA ILE A 10 -9.26 -38.98 21.89
C ILE A 10 -8.23 -39.40 22.95
N THR A 11 -8.64 -40.22 23.91
CA THR A 11 -7.76 -40.81 24.92
C THR A 11 -7.14 -42.09 24.38
N ILE A 12 -5.80 -42.11 24.23
CA ILE A 12 -5.01 -43.30 23.92
C ILE A 12 -4.06 -43.51 25.10
N GLY A 13 -4.42 -44.38 26.04
CA GLY A 13 -3.64 -44.59 27.27
C GLY A 13 -3.63 -43.36 28.20
N SER A 14 -2.45 -42.99 28.75
CA SER A 14 -2.25 -41.85 29.66
C SER A 14 -2.06 -40.50 28.96
N HIS A 15 -2.11 -40.45 27.64
CA HIS A 15 -1.88 -39.25 26.84
C HIS A 15 -3.16 -38.83 26.10
N VAL A 16 -3.53 -37.55 26.22
CA VAL A 16 -4.65 -36.95 25.49
C VAL A 16 -4.11 -36.43 24.16
N ALA A 17 -4.39 -37.12 23.06
CA ALA A 17 -4.01 -36.70 21.72
C ALA A 17 -5.19 -35.95 21.06
N MET A 18 -4.93 -34.75 20.56
CA MET A 18 -5.93 -33.97 19.81
C MET A 18 -5.89 -34.39 18.34
N LYS A 19 -7.01 -34.89 17.82
CA LYS A 19 -7.14 -35.19 16.40
C LYS A 19 -7.37 -33.88 15.65
N VAL A 20 -6.47 -33.56 14.73
CA VAL A 20 -6.54 -32.34 13.91
C VAL A 20 -6.61 -32.69 12.43
N GLN A 21 -7.12 -31.76 11.63
CA GLN A 21 -7.23 -31.90 10.19
C GLN A 21 -6.43 -30.82 9.48
N CYS A 22 -5.69 -31.19 8.42
CA CYS A 22 -5.00 -30.23 7.59
C CYS A 22 -6.00 -29.32 6.85
N ALA A 23 -5.83 -28.00 6.96
CA ALA A 23 -6.69 -27.03 6.28
C ALA A 23 -6.58 -27.05 4.75
N MET A 24 -5.49 -27.61 4.20
CA MET A 24 -5.20 -27.57 2.76
C MET A 24 -5.49 -28.90 2.05
N CYS A 25 -5.11 -30.05 2.63
CA CYS A 25 -5.31 -31.37 2.03
C CYS A 25 -6.36 -32.23 2.76
N SER A 26 -6.97 -31.74 3.84
CA SER A 26 -7.96 -32.45 4.65
C SER A 26 -7.48 -33.76 5.28
N LYS A 27 -6.16 -34.03 5.29
CA LYS A 27 -5.56 -35.18 5.98
C LYS A 27 -5.76 -35.06 7.49
N GLU A 28 -6.24 -36.13 8.11
CA GLU A 28 -6.41 -36.24 9.56
C GLU A 28 -5.14 -36.82 10.21
N GLY A 29 -4.82 -36.39 11.43
CA GLY A 29 -3.73 -36.97 12.21
C GLY A 29 -3.66 -36.38 13.62
N ILE A 30 -2.56 -36.66 14.32
CA ILE A 30 -2.34 -36.21 15.69
C ILE A 30 -1.72 -34.81 15.67
N GLY A 31 -2.20 -33.89 16.52
CA GLY A 31 -1.77 -32.48 16.56
C GLY A 31 -0.27 -32.25 16.60
N GLU A 32 0.51 -33.15 17.20
CA GLU A 32 1.98 -33.06 17.29
C GLU A 32 2.69 -33.17 15.93
N GLU A 33 2.07 -33.78 14.91
CA GLU A 33 2.64 -33.92 13.56
C GLU A 33 2.30 -32.76 12.61
N PHE A 34 1.54 -31.77 13.09
CA PHE A 34 1.05 -30.64 12.29
C PHE A 34 1.66 -29.33 12.78
N THR A 35 2.07 -28.47 11.86
CA THR A 35 2.45 -27.09 12.19
C THR A 35 1.18 -26.27 12.34
N THR A 36 1.12 -25.40 13.34
CA THR A 36 0.16 -24.30 13.36
C THR A 36 0.67 -23.20 12.42
N ALA A 37 -0.28 -22.50 11.79
CA ALA A 37 -0.06 -21.31 10.99
C ALA A 37 -1.29 -20.41 11.11
N GLN A 38 -1.17 -19.14 10.71
CA GLN A 38 -2.34 -18.26 10.63
C GLN A 38 -2.84 -18.10 9.21
N ASP A 39 -4.16 -18.22 9.02
CA ASP A 39 -4.84 -17.84 7.78
C ASP A 39 -4.89 -16.30 7.63
N HIS A 40 -5.25 -15.81 6.45
CA HIS A 40 -5.50 -14.39 6.15
C HIS A 40 -6.50 -13.73 7.12
N LYS A 41 -7.32 -14.51 7.82
CA LYS A 41 -8.27 -14.04 8.84
C LYS A 41 -7.73 -14.09 10.27
N ASN A 42 -6.43 -14.32 10.45
CA ASN A 42 -5.80 -14.48 11.76
C ASN A 42 -6.32 -15.69 12.56
N ASN A 43 -6.89 -16.68 11.86
CA ASN A 43 -7.35 -17.92 12.48
C ASN A 43 -6.21 -18.93 12.49
N GLU A 44 -6.04 -19.65 13.59
CA GLU A 44 -5.11 -20.77 13.67
C GLU A 44 -5.60 -21.93 12.78
N ILE A 45 -4.70 -22.38 11.91
CA ILE A 45 -4.91 -23.51 11.02
C ILE A 45 -3.76 -24.51 11.21
N HIS A 46 -4.08 -25.80 11.12
CA HIS A 46 -3.09 -26.87 11.15
C HIS A 46 -2.70 -27.28 9.73
N LEU A 47 -1.41 -27.38 9.46
CA LEU A 47 -0.84 -27.80 8.18
C LEU A 47 0.05 -29.03 8.39
N CYS A 48 -0.11 -30.06 7.56
CA CYS A 48 0.84 -31.17 7.54
C CYS A 48 2.17 -30.71 6.91
N LEU A 49 3.27 -31.42 7.19
CA LEU A 49 4.61 -31.10 6.69
C LEU A 49 4.66 -30.93 5.15
N GLU A 50 4.03 -31.83 4.40
CA GLU A 50 3.95 -31.74 2.93
C GLU A 50 3.24 -30.46 2.44
N CYS A 51 2.15 -30.06 3.10
CA CYS A 51 1.43 -28.83 2.76
C CYS A 51 2.20 -27.58 3.18
N LYS A 52 2.93 -27.64 4.30
CA LYS A 52 3.84 -26.56 4.73
C LYS A 52 4.92 -26.32 3.68
N GLU A 53 5.60 -27.38 3.23
CA GLU A 53 6.66 -27.29 2.22
C GLU A 53 6.13 -26.77 0.88
N LYS A 54 5.02 -27.32 0.38
CA LYS A 54 4.39 -26.83 -0.86
C LYS A 54 4.05 -25.35 -0.79
N THR A 55 3.57 -24.87 0.36
CA THR A 55 3.21 -23.46 0.51
C THR A 55 4.43 -22.56 0.67
N ASN A 56 5.45 -23.02 1.41
CA ASN A 56 6.73 -22.32 1.50
C ASN A 56 7.39 -22.18 0.12
N MET A 57 7.39 -23.23 -0.69
CA MET A 57 7.89 -23.18 -2.07
C MET A 57 7.12 -22.16 -2.91
N ALA A 58 5.80 -22.08 -2.77
CA ALA A 58 4.99 -21.08 -3.47
C ALA A 58 5.31 -19.64 -3.02
N PHE A 59 5.54 -19.40 -1.73
CA PHE A 59 5.93 -18.08 -1.22
C PHE A 59 7.34 -17.70 -1.61
N GLU A 60 8.28 -18.63 -1.60
CA GLU A 60 9.65 -18.40 -2.04
C GLU A 60 9.68 -18.05 -3.53
N GLN A 61 8.83 -18.68 -4.34
CA GLN A 61 8.63 -18.24 -5.73
C GLN A 61 8.09 -16.80 -5.82
N GLU A 62 7.18 -16.36 -4.94
CA GLU A 62 6.69 -14.97 -4.92
C GLU A 62 7.77 -13.95 -4.52
N THR A 63 8.83 -14.35 -3.80
CA THR A 63 9.91 -13.45 -3.34
C THR A 63 11.20 -13.58 -4.15
N HIS A 64 11.36 -14.64 -4.94
CA HIS A 64 12.60 -14.89 -5.68
C HIS A 64 12.79 -13.92 -6.86
N LYS A 65 13.89 -13.17 -6.82
CA LYS A 65 14.41 -12.24 -7.85
C LYS A 65 13.34 -11.29 -8.44
N PRO A 66 12.76 -10.38 -7.64
CA PRO A 66 11.88 -9.35 -8.16
C PRO A 66 12.63 -8.41 -9.11
N ASN A 67 11.98 -7.99 -10.20
CA ASN A 67 12.55 -6.98 -11.09
C ASN A 67 12.29 -5.58 -10.50
N LEU A 68 13.25 -5.08 -9.71
CA LEU A 68 13.11 -3.80 -9.01
C LEU A 68 12.97 -2.62 -9.99
N ILE A 69 13.72 -2.63 -11.10
CA ILE A 69 13.72 -1.53 -12.08
C ILE A 69 12.36 -1.40 -12.74
N LEU A 70 11.80 -2.50 -13.26
CA LEU A 70 10.45 -2.47 -13.82
C LEU A 70 9.40 -2.16 -12.75
N GLY A 71 9.60 -2.62 -11.51
CA GLY A 71 8.77 -2.25 -10.37
C GLY A 71 8.71 -0.72 -10.18
N VAL A 72 9.86 -0.05 -10.14
CA VAL A 72 9.94 1.41 -10.02
C VAL A 72 9.26 2.10 -11.21
N LEU A 73 9.53 1.66 -12.44
CA LEU A 73 8.96 2.28 -13.65
C LEU A 73 7.43 2.18 -13.70
N PHE A 74 6.89 0.99 -13.48
CA PHE A 74 5.43 0.80 -13.47
C PHE A 74 4.78 1.46 -12.25
N GLY A 75 5.47 1.47 -11.11
CA GLY A 75 5.07 2.24 -9.94
C GLY A 75 4.96 3.73 -10.25
N ALA A 76 5.97 4.30 -10.90
CA ALA A 76 5.99 5.71 -11.30
C ALA A 76 4.87 6.05 -12.29
N VAL A 77 4.54 5.14 -13.22
CA VAL A 77 3.37 5.30 -14.11
C VAL A 77 2.07 5.31 -13.30
N GLY A 78 1.89 4.37 -12.37
CA GLY A 78 0.72 4.34 -11.48
C GLY A 78 0.60 5.60 -10.62
N ALA A 79 1.74 6.09 -10.13
CA ALA A 79 1.82 7.31 -9.33
C ALA A 79 1.51 8.56 -10.16
N ALA A 80 2.04 8.66 -11.38
CA ALA A 80 1.74 9.76 -12.31
C ALA A 80 0.25 9.81 -12.66
N ILE A 81 -0.38 8.65 -12.92
CA ILE A 81 -1.83 8.58 -13.18
C ILE A 81 -2.61 9.03 -11.93
N GLY A 82 -2.28 8.51 -10.75
CA GLY A 82 -2.96 8.89 -9.52
C GLY A 82 -2.78 10.37 -9.17
N GLY A 83 -1.58 10.91 -9.35
CA GLY A 83 -1.27 12.33 -9.12
C GLY A 83 -2.00 13.24 -10.10
N ALA A 84 -2.06 12.87 -11.38
CA ALA A 84 -2.82 13.61 -12.38
C ALA A 84 -4.33 13.62 -12.05
N ILE A 85 -4.90 12.48 -11.66
CA ILE A 85 -6.30 12.41 -11.22
C ILE A 85 -6.53 13.34 -10.03
N TRP A 86 -5.65 13.26 -9.02
CA TRP A 86 -5.77 14.11 -7.84
C TRP A 86 -5.72 15.60 -8.20
N TYR A 87 -4.70 16.03 -8.94
CA TYR A 87 -4.54 17.40 -9.40
C TYR A 87 -5.77 17.92 -10.16
N LEU A 88 -6.27 17.15 -11.13
CA LEU A 88 -7.44 17.55 -11.94
C LEU A 88 -8.71 17.66 -11.09
N VAL A 89 -8.92 16.74 -10.16
CA VAL A 89 -10.08 16.78 -9.26
C VAL A 89 -10.01 17.97 -8.32
N THR A 90 -8.83 18.28 -7.77
CA THR A 90 -8.67 19.40 -6.84
C THR A 90 -8.88 20.75 -7.53
N ILE A 91 -8.29 20.97 -8.71
CA ILE A 91 -8.49 22.23 -9.45
C ILE A 91 -9.93 22.34 -9.96
N GLY A 92 -10.51 21.24 -10.45
CA GLY A 92 -11.88 21.26 -10.98
C GLY A 92 -12.95 21.46 -9.91
N SER A 93 -12.70 21.02 -8.67
CA SER A 93 -13.65 21.17 -7.56
C SER A 93 -13.41 22.42 -6.72
N GLY A 94 -12.17 22.91 -6.64
CA GLY A 94 -11.74 23.92 -5.67
C GLY A 94 -11.61 23.39 -4.23
N TRP A 95 -11.74 22.07 -4.03
CA TRP A 95 -11.62 21.43 -2.72
C TRP A 95 -10.57 20.31 -2.73
N GLU A 96 -9.78 20.23 -1.66
CA GLU A 96 -8.86 19.11 -1.45
C GLU A 96 -9.60 17.88 -0.93
N ILE A 97 -9.86 16.91 -1.82
CA ILE A 97 -10.45 15.62 -1.44
C ILE A 97 -9.35 14.66 -0.99
N GLY A 98 -9.03 14.68 0.30
CA GLY A 98 -7.91 13.89 0.83
C GLY A 98 -8.05 12.36 0.62
N TYR A 99 -9.26 11.80 0.54
CA TYR A 99 -9.48 10.36 0.33
C TYR A 99 -8.88 9.82 -1.00
N ILE A 100 -8.56 10.69 -1.96
CA ILE A 100 -7.88 10.32 -3.21
C ILE A 100 -6.51 9.68 -2.94
N SER A 101 -5.85 10.02 -1.82
CA SER A 101 -4.57 9.42 -1.41
C SER A 101 -4.60 7.89 -1.29
N ILE A 102 -5.74 7.30 -0.91
CA ILE A 102 -5.92 5.85 -0.83
C ILE A 102 -5.86 5.24 -2.24
N GLY A 103 -6.54 5.88 -3.20
CA GLY A 103 -6.52 5.47 -4.61
C GLY A 103 -5.14 5.62 -5.23
N LEU A 104 -4.46 6.75 -4.97
CA LEU A 104 -3.08 6.99 -5.37
C LEU A 104 -2.13 5.90 -4.85
N GLY A 105 -2.23 5.59 -3.55
CA GLY A 105 -1.42 4.56 -2.92
C GLY A 105 -1.65 3.17 -3.53
N TYR A 106 -2.93 2.83 -3.76
CA TYR A 106 -3.31 1.59 -4.41
C TYR A 106 -2.77 1.48 -5.85
N LEU A 107 -2.95 2.52 -6.68
CA LEU A 107 -2.48 2.53 -8.07
C LEU A 107 -0.96 2.42 -8.16
N THR A 108 -0.25 3.13 -7.29
CA THR A 108 1.22 3.09 -7.21
C THR A 108 1.70 1.71 -6.78
N GLY A 109 1.15 1.16 -5.70
CA GLY A 109 1.50 -0.19 -5.21
C GLY A 109 1.18 -1.29 -6.23
N LEU A 110 0.05 -1.18 -6.94
CA LEU A 110 -0.33 -2.08 -8.02
C LEU A 110 0.64 -2.00 -9.21
N GLY A 111 1.10 -0.80 -9.56
CA GLY A 111 2.15 -0.57 -10.55
C GLY A 111 3.44 -1.28 -10.16
N VAL A 112 3.92 -1.06 -8.93
CA VAL A 112 5.14 -1.71 -8.41
C VAL A 112 5.02 -3.22 -8.44
N TYR A 113 3.91 -3.77 -7.95
CA TYR A 113 3.67 -5.22 -7.93
C TYR A 113 3.65 -5.84 -9.33
N ARG A 114 2.98 -5.19 -10.29
CA ARG A 114 2.93 -5.68 -11.68
C ARG A 114 4.29 -5.56 -12.36
N GLY A 115 4.98 -4.44 -12.21
CA GLY A 115 6.33 -4.22 -12.74
C GLY A 115 7.35 -5.21 -12.18
N ALA A 116 7.23 -5.56 -10.91
CA ALA A 116 8.09 -6.55 -10.27
C ALA A 116 7.82 -8.00 -10.69
N GLY A 117 6.85 -8.25 -11.59
CA GLY A 117 6.51 -9.59 -12.08
C GLY A 117 5.55 -10.35 -11.15
N LYS A 118 4.62 -9.65 -10.49
CA LYS A 118 3.72 -10.20 -9.46
C LYS A 118 4.48 -10.78 -8.26
N LYS A 119 5.67 -10.24 -7.99
CA LYS A 119 6.51 -10.60 -6.86
C LYS A 119 6.23 -9.69 -5.68
N ARG A 120 6.50 -10.17 -4.47
CA ARG A 120 6.34 -9.44 -3.21
C ARG A 120 7.64 -9.46 -2.43
N GLY A 121 7.82 -8.49 -1.54
CA GLY A 121 9.04 -8.40 -0.77
C GLY A 121 9.19 -7.05 -0.08
N HIS A 122 10.02 -7.01 0.95
CA HIS A 122 10.20 -5.80 1.76
C HIS A 122 10.74 -4.61 0.96
N GLN A 123 11.68 -4.86 0.03
CA GLN A 123 12.22 -3.84 -0.86
C GLN A 123 11.14 -3.15 -1.70
N LEU A 124 10.18 -3.92 -2.24
CA LEU A 124 9.09 -3.39 -3.06
C LEU A 124 8.12 -2.53 -2.25
N GLN A 125 7.89 -2.86 -0.97
CA GLN A 125 7.05 -2.06 -0.08
C GLN A 125 7.64 -0.67 0.15
N ILE A 126 8.95 -0.62 0.42
CA ILE A 126 9.68 0.65 0.62
C ILE A 126 9.66 1.48 -0.66
N ILE A 127 9.93 0.86 -1.81
CA ILE A 127 9.86 1.54 -3.12
C ILE A 127 8.47 2.15 -3.36
N ALA A 128 7.41 1.37 -3.14
CA ALA A 128 6.04 1.85 -3.32
C ALA A 128 5.72 3.02 -2.39
N ALA A 129 6.12 2.94 -1.11
CA ALA A 129 5.93 4.02 -0.14
C ALA A 129 6.67 5.30 -0.53
N ILE A 130 7.94 5.20 -0.95
CA ILE A 130 8.76 6.34 -1.38
C ILE A 130 8.12 7.01 -2.61
N LEU A 131 7.69 6.23 -3.60
CA LEU A 131 7.04 6.78 -4.79
C LEU A 131 5.77 7.56 -4.45
N VAL A 132 4.97 7.07 -3.52
CA VAL A 132 3.78 7.80 -3.05
C VAL A 132 4.15 9.09 -2.36
N VAL A 133 5.14 9.08 -1.46
CA VAL A 133 5.61 10.30 -0.77
C VAL A 133 6.07 11.35 -1.79
N VAL A 134 6.92 10.96 -2.73
CA VAL A 134 7.43 11.86 -3.79
C VAL A 134 6.27 12.43 -4.60
N THR A 135 5.32 11.58 -4.97
CA THR A 135 4.15 12.00 -5.76
C THR A 135 3.26 12.96 -4.99
N ILE A 136 3.05 12.73 -3.69
CA ILE A 136 2.27 13.63 -2.84
C ILE A 136 2.90 15.03 -2.79
N VAL A 137 4.21 15.11 -2.55
CA VAL A 137 4.92 16.38 -2.48
C VAL A 137 4.86 17.12 -3.82
N ILE A 138 5.12 16.43 -4.93
CA ILE A 138 5.09 17.02 -6.27
C ILE A 138 3.67 17.49 -6.64
N THR A 139 2.66 16.66 -6.40
CA THR A 139 1.27 16.97 -6.77
C THR A 139 0.75 18.16 -5.97
N ASN A 140 0.99 18.18 -4.64
CA ASN A 140 0.62 19.33 -3.81
C ASN A 140 1.30 20.62 -4.25
N LYS A 141 2.57 20.55 -4.67
CA LYS A 141 3.27 21.73 -5.20
C LYS A 141 2.55 22.29 -6.41
N PHE A 142 2.22 21.45 -7.38
CA PHE A 142 1.49 21.89 -8.58
C PHE A 142 0.11 22.45 -8.26
N ILE A 143 -0.63 21.80 -7.35
CA ILE A 143 -1.94 22.28 -6.88
C ILE A 143 -1.80 23.68 -6.25
N PHE A 144 -0.84 23.84 -5.33
CA PHE A 144 -0.63 25.07 -4.59
C PHE A 144 -0.20 26.23 -5.50
N ASP A 145 0.73 25.99 -6.43
CA ASP A 145 1.13 26.99 -7.43
C ASP A 145 -0.06 27.44 -8.28
N GLN A 146 -0.88 26.50 -8.73
CA GLN A 146 -2.02 26.82 -9.58
C GLN A 146 -3.07 27.65 -8.84
N LEU A 147 -3.45 27.22 -7.63
CA LEU A 147 -4.41 27.94 -6.79
C LEU A 147 -3.95 29.36 -6.47
N ILE A 148 -2.66 29.54 -6.16
CA ILE A 148 -2.08 30.86 -5.91
C ILE A 148 -2.11 31.72 -7.17
N ASN A 149 -1.72 31.17 -8.31
CA ASN A 149 -1.77 31.89 -9.57
C ASN A 149 -3.20 32.31 -9.90
N ASP A 150 -4.17 31.41 -9.82
CA ASP A 150 -5.58 31.71 -10.06
C ASP A 150 -6.10 32.81 -9.10
N TYR A 151 -5.67 32.79 -7.83
CA TYR A 151 -6.04 33.80 -6.85
C TYR A 151 -5.43 35.18 -7.11
N ILE A 152 -4.13 35.26 -7.45
CA ILE A 152 -3.44 36.51 -7.78
C ILE A 152 -4.06 37.13 -9.03
N GLN A 153 -4.29 36.31 -10.06
CA GLN A 153 -4.84 36.75 -11.34
C GLN A 153 -6.29 37.25 -11.19
N ALA A 154 -7.06 36.67 -10.27
CA ALA A 154 -8.42 37.13 -9.95
C ALA A 154 -8.45 38.44 -9.14
N ASN A 155 -7.38 38.77 -8.40
CA ASN A 155 -7.32 39.92 -7.47
C ASN A 155 -6.13 40.85 -7.75
N PRO A 156 -6.01 41.43 -8.96
CA PRO A 156 -4.83 42.22 -9.35
C PRO A 156 -4.61 43.48 -8.48
N ASN A 157 -5.68 44.02 -7.88
CA ASN A 157 -5.60 45.20 -7.02
C ASN A 157 -4.93 44.91 -5.66
N GLU A 158 -5.01 43.66 -5.18
CA GLU A 158 -4.37 43.24 -3.93
C GLU A 158 -2.87 42.94 -4.14
N PHE A 159 -2.49 42.60 -5.38
CA PHE A 159 -1.15 42.19 -5.77
C PHE A 159 -0.57 43.05 -6.92
N PRO A 160 -0.46 44.38 -6.75
CA PRO A 160 -0.06 45.29 -7.83
C PRO A 160 1.38 45.07 -8.35
N GLY A 161 2.21 44.30 -7.63
CA GLY A 161 3.58 43.95 -8.03
C GLY A 161 3.70 42.69 -8.89
N PHE A 162 2.60 41.99 -9.15
CA PHE A 162 2.59 40.75 -9.93
C PHE A 162 1.89 40.99 -11.29
N PRO A 163 2.59 40.85 -12.42
CA PRO A 163 1.98 41.05 -13.72
C PRO A 163 0.89 40.03 -14.02
N VAL A 164 -0.24 40.52 -14.51
CA VAL A 164 -1.38 39.68 -14.92
C VAL A 164 -0.98 38.86 -16.14
N GLY A 165 -1.22 37.55 -16.10
CA GLY A 165 -0.86 36.59 -17.15
C GLY A 165 0.52 35.94 -17.01
N GLU A 166 1.32 36.30 -16.00
CA GLU A 166 2.57 35.61 -15.68
C GLU A 166 2.35 34.58 -14.56
N SER A 167 2.92 33.37 -14.74
CA SER A 167 2.86 32.32 -13.73
C SER A 167 3.95 32.52 -12.68
N VAL A 168 3.55 32.63 -11.43
CA VAL A 168 4.46 32.64 -10.29
C VAL A 168 4.62 31.21 -9.79
N SER A 169 5.86 30.77 -9.62
CA SER A 169 6.17 29.51 -8.93
C SER A 169 6.98 29.83 -7.68
N ILE A 170 6.43 29.46 -6.54
CA ILE A 170 7.10 29.52 -5.25
C ILE A 170 8.10 28.38 -5.11
N SER A 171 9.12 28.57 -4.27
CA SER A 171 10.15 27.55 -4.05
C SER A 171 9.66 26.44 -3.12
N PHE A 172 10.17 25.22 -3.29
CA PHE A 172 9.88 24.09 -2.38
C PHE A 172 10.32 24.35 -0.93
N LEU A 173 11.27 25.25 -0.71
CA LEU A 173 11.80 25.59 0.61
C LEU A 173 10.96 26.64 1.34
N GLU A 174 9.89 27.14 0.72
CA GLU A 174 9.03 28.14 1.32
C GLU A 174 8.26 27.55 2.51
N PRO A 175 8.35 28.11 3.72
CA PRO A 175 7.72 27.54 4.91
C PRO A 175 6.21 27.40 4.82
N GLU A 176 5.55 28.33 4.10
CA GLU A 176 4.08 28.35 3.99
C GLU A 176 3.53 27.16 3.20
N PHE A 177 4.28 26.68 2.20
CA PHE A 177 3.94 25.45 1.48
C PHE A 177 3.91 24.24 2.43
N TRP A 178 4.94 24.10 3.28
CA TRP A 178 5.02 23.00 4.23
C TRP A 178 3.95 23.07 5.31
N LYS A 179 3.61 24.27 5.80
CA LYS A 179 2.52 24.45 6.76
C LYS A 179 1.16 24.03 6.18
N SER A 180 0.92 24.34 4.90
CA SER A 180 -0.30 23.92 4.20
C SER A 180 -0.37 22.39 4.05
N MET A 181 0.73 21.74 3.63
CA MET A 181 0.77 20.28 3.47
C MET A 181 0.67 19.51 4.79
N VAL A 182 1.28 20.01 5.87
CA VAL A 182 1.46 19.29 7.15
C VAL A 182 0.29 19.58 8.11
N SER A 183 -0.93 19.68 7.58
CA SER A 183 -2.12 19.75 8.43
C SER A 183 -2.33 18.40 9.15
N PRO A 184 -2.84 18.36 10.39
CA PRO A 184 -3.05 17.11 11.11
C PRO A 184 -3.93 16.11 10.35
N ILE A 185 -4.96 16.62 9.67
CA ILE A 185 -5.87 15.82 8.86
C ILE A 185 -5.17 15.34 7.58
N GLY A 186 -4.43 16.22 6.89
CA GLY A 186 -3.67 15.87 5.68
C GLY A 186 -2.63 14.78 5.97
N LEU A 187 -1.89 14.88 7.07
CA LEU A 187 -0.91 13.87 7.48
C LEU A 187 -1.52 12.49 7.69
N LEU A 188 -2.67 12.41 8.39
CA LEU A 188 -3.36 11.14 8.60
C LEU A 188 -3.77 10.51 7.27
N ILE A 189 -4.30 11.34 6.37
CA ILE A 189 -4.71 10.92 5.04
C ILE A 189 -3.52 10.42 4.22
N TYR A 190 -2.43 11.20 4.15
CA TYR A 190 -1.21 10.78 3.44
C TYR A 190 -0.62 9.51 4.03
N ALA A 191 -0.62 9.37 5.36
CA ALA A 191 -0.18 8.14 6.01
C ALA A 191 -1.01 6.93 5.58
N THR A 192 -2.34 7.07 5.42
CA THR A 192 -3.17 5.98 4.91
C THR A 192 -2.81 5.58 3.47
N GLY A 193 -2.59 6.55 2.57
CA GLY A 193 -2.16 6.26 1.19
C GLY A 193 -0.80 5.58 1.13
N ILE A 194 0.16 6.05 1.92
CA ILE A 194 1.51 5.45 2.04
C ILE A 194 1.41 4.02 2.60
N TYR A 195 0.61 3.81 3.64
CA TYR A 195 0.39 2.49 4.22
C TYR A 195 -0.27 1.52 3.24
N VAL A 196 -1.24 1.99 2.45
CA VAL A 196 -1.88 1.17 1.41
C VAL A 196 -0.87 0.73 0.36
N ALA A 197 -0.01 1.64 -0.13
CA ALA A 197 1.03 1.29 -1.08
C ALA A 197 2.06 0.31 -0.49
N TYR A 198 2.48 0.55 0.75
CA TYR A 198 3.41 -0.29 1.49
C TYR A 198 2.84 -1.71 1.69
N SER A 199 1.62 -1.81 2.24
CA SER A 199 0.98 -3.09 2.53
C SER A 199 0.66 -3.93 1.29
N TYR A 200 0.49 -3.28 0.12
CA TYR A 200 0.22 -3.97 -1.15
C TYR A 200 1.31 -4.99 -1.53
N CYS A 201 2.58 -4.68 -1.22
CA CYS A 201 3.73 -5.52 -1.57
C CYS A 201 4.20 -6.44 -0.42
N LYS A 202 3.40 -6.60 0.64
CA LYS A 202 3.76 -7.38 1.83
C LYS A 202 4.00 -8.86 1.50
N PRO A 203 5.17 -9.45 1.84
CA PRO A 203 5.42 -10.86 1.60
C PRO A 203 4.47 -11.71 2.43
N ARG A 204 4.10 -12.87 1.91
CA ARG A 204 3.34 -13.88 2.64
C ARG A 204 4.32 -14.78 3.37
N SER A 205 4.01 -15.10 4.62
CA SER A 205 4.74 -16.08 5.42
C SER A 205 3.75 -16.94 6.18
N ILE A 206 3.96 -18.25 6.15
CA ILE A 206 3.42 -19.16 7.16
C ILE A 206 4.46 -19.17 8.28
N GLY A 207 4.22 -18.35 9.30
CA GLY A 207 4.93 -18.41 10.58
C GLY A 207 4.33 -19.53 11.43
#